data_AF-A0A7J4NZT7-F1
#
_entry.id   AF-A0A7J4NZT7-F1
#
_cell.length_a   1.000
_cell.length_b   1.000
_cell.length_c   1.000
_cell.angle_alpha   90.00
_cell.angle_beta   90.00
_cell.angle_gamma   90.00
#
_symmetry.space_group_name_H-M   'P 1'
#
loop_
_entity.id
_entity.type
_entity.pdbx_description
1 polymer ?
#
loop_
_entity_poly.entity_id
_entity_poly.type
_entity_poly.pdbx_seq_one_letter_code
_entity_poly.pdbx_strand_id
1 'polypeptide(L)'
;MGLLKKLLAGLVIAAVIVVLVLGYFGFVPVVSDIMRANAPRDLGVTPTTSALSSINSKLGVTYSTLPASATGAASLSESGSQQISVELTSEEVTALINDHASKWKYYPIEEVQVKINPDNTVELSGVLRVDRWSGYADAIGLEEGTRSQIRPYLGYVQTNPAVYLKGTISLGGYPQIDLQNTQIGKFDLPVDQANAYAGVLEYFAYDVSHLYQVQISQMYASGGRLVVTGTIPTQVAFAPPVEQQTPVRQTEFWAPSTENAVQAFSLVTLVYVVGNFLRAQLSTVGEKLGGLLPSGVQMWIENYIGSKGEITIQAGLGSAFKLTKIELIAYAIALTTLTVAFAYSSAATLSEMLVAIPVILGTSILIEFLKNYLLNVFSRSKGAWTEYRIWFPGFLMFAVSAFVFKTPFSSPSKTAKNACPEADNICGLMAVSSVVLVLLFGAGFYYVSTQGISDIGNIGLGMCLLAAFFDSFPIPPLNGKDIWDWNKKASILLLVATFAANLYWLMLM
;
A
#
# COMPACT_ATOMS: atom_id res chain seq x y z
N MET A 1 30.45 16.32 -24.52
CA MET A 1 30.31 15.00 -23.87
C MET A 1 30.36 15.05 -22.34
N GLY A 2 31.35 15.72 -21.70
CA GLY A 2 31.53 15.67 -20.24
C GLY A 2 30.36 16.17 -19.38
N LEU A 3 29.68 17.26 -19.79
CA LEU A 3 28.55 17.83 -19.03
C LEU A 3 27.33 16.88 -18.99
N LEU A 4 26.98 16.25 -20.12
CA LEU A 4 25.85 15.33 -20.21
C LEU A 4 26.06 14.07 -19.35
N LYS A 5 27.28 13.52 -19.32
CA LYS A 5 27.62 12.40 -18.42
C LYS A 5 27.46 12.78 -16.94
N LYS A 6 27.84 14.01 -16.56
CA LYS A 6 27.63 14.52 -15.18
C LYS A 6 26.14 14.70 -14.85
N LEU A 7 25.33 15.19 -15.78
CA LEU A 7 23.87 15.34 -15.58
C LEU A 7 23.15 13.99 -15.47
N LEU A 8 23.48 13.02 -16.32
CA LEU A 8 22.93 11.66 -16.24
C LEU A 8 23.33 10.95 -14.95
N ALA A 9 24.60 11.05 -14.54
CA ALA A 9 25.04 10.53 -13.25
C ALA A 9 24.28 11.19 -12.09
N GLY A 10 24.08 12.52 -12.13
CA GLY A 10 23.28 13.25 -11.14
C GLY A 10 21.82 12.78 -11.07
N LEU A 11 21.18 12.51 -12.21
CA LEU A 11 19.81 11.98 -12.26
C LEU A 11 19.70 10.55 -11.73
N VAL A 12 20.65 9.66 -12.07
CA VAL A 12 20.68 8.30 -11.51
C VAL A 12 20.92 8.34 -10.00
N ILE A 13 21.84 9.19 -9.52
CA ILE A 13 22.05 9.41 -8.09
C ILE A 13 20.78 9.93 -7.42
N ALA A 14 20.07 10.90 -8.01
CA ALA A 14 18.82 11.41 -7.47
C ALA A 14 17.71 10.32 -7.43
N ALA A 15 17.58 9.51 -8.47
CA ALA A 15 16.61 8.40 -8.50
C ALA A 15 16.94 7.32 -7.44
N VAL A 16 18.21 6.97 -7.30
CA VAL A 16 18.68 6.05 -6.23
C VAL A 16 18.42 6.65 -4.85
N ILE A 17 18.68 7.94 -4.64
CA ILE A 17 18.34 8.64 -3.38
C ILE A 17 16.84 8.55 -3.11
N VAL A 18 15.97 8.78 -4.09
CA VAL A 18 14.50 8.65 -3.91
C VAL A 18 14.10 7.22 -3.53
N VAL A 19 14.65 6.19 -4.20
CA VAL A 19 14.37 4.79 -3.85
C VAL A 19 14.90 4.43 -2.46
N LEU A 20 16.08 4.94 -2.07
CA LEU A 20 16.64 4.75 -0.73
C LEU A 20 15.81 5.47 0.33
N VAL A 21 15.34 6.69 0.08
CA VAL A 21 14.46 7.44 1.00
C VAL A 21 13.12 6.72 1.16
N LEU A 22 12.49 6.25 0.07
CA LEU A 22 11.24 5.49 0.14
C LEU A 22 11.43 4.11 0.83
N GLY A 23 12.57 3.46 0.61
CA GLY A 23 12.95 2.22 1.31
C GLY A 23 13.18 2.44 2.80
N TYR A 24 13.90 3.50 3.19
CA TYR A 24 14.11 3.91 4.59
C TYR A 24 12.78 4.15 5.33
N PHE A 25 11.75 4.59 4.61
CA PHE A 25 10.40 4.81 5.14
C PHE A 25 9.46 3.59 5.07
N GLY A 26 9.92 2.42 4.61
CA GLY A 26 9.10 1.20 4.59
C GLY A 26 8.25 1.01 3.31
N PHE A 27 8.30 1.92 2.34
CA PHE A 27 7.44 1.88 1.15
C PHE A 27 7.90 0.93 0.04
N VAL A 28 9.15 0.43 0.10
CA VAL A 28 9.74 -0.44 -0.92
C VAL A 28 10.26 -1.72 -0.25
N PRO A 29 9.48 -2.82 -0.20
CA PRO A 29 9.73 -3.99 0.66
C PRO A 29 11.18 -4.49 0.71
N VAL A 30 11.76 -4.78 -0.46
CA VAL A 30 13.14 -5.30 -0.56
C VAL A 30 14.18 -4.33 0.02
N VAL A 31 13.99 -3.02 -0.16
CA VAL A 31 14.92 -1.99 0.31
C VAL A 31 14.67 -1.70 1.80
N SER A 32 13.41 -1.70 2.24
CA SER A 32 13.04 -1.50 3.64
C SER A 32 13.54 -2.61 4.55
N ASP A 33 13.56 -3.85 4.07
CA ASP A 33 14.02 -4.99 4.86
C ASP A 33 15.56 -4.94 5.02
N ILE A 34 16.29 -4.60 3.95
CA ILE A 34 17.74 -4.34 3.99
C ILE A 34 18.08 -3.19 4.97
N MET A 35 17.28 -2.12 4.99
CA MET A 35 17.48 -0.99 5.90
C MET A 35 16.93 -1.22 7.32
N ARG A 36 16.28 -2.36 7.61
CA ARG A 36 15.52 -2.58 8.86
C ARG A 36 14.54 -1.44 9.17
N ALA A 37 13.92 -0.89 8.11
CA ALA A 37 12.89 0.13 8.20
C ALA A 37 11.61 -0.44 8.88
N ASN A 38 11.30 -1.71 8.58
CA ASN A 38 10.16 -2.46 9.11
C ASN A 38 10.46 -3.19 10.43
N ALA A 39 11.71 -3.17 10.93
CA ALA A 39 12.07 -3.82 12.18
C ALA A 39 11.64 -2.97 13.39
N PRO A 40 11.15 -3.59 14.49
CA PRO A 40 10.88 -2.92 15.75
C PRO A 40 12.08 -2.12 16.26
N ARG A 41 11.80 -1.13 17.11
CA ARG A 41 12.82 -0.43 17.88
C ARG A 41 13.27 -1.34 19.02
N ASP A 42 14.57 -1.62 19.05
CA ASP A 42 15.17 -2.32 20.19
C ASP A 42 15.11 -1.43 21.44
N LEU A 43 14.46 -1.94 22.49
CA LEU A 43 14.35 -1.31 23.82
C LEU A 43 15.38 -1.87 24.80
N GLY A 44 16.11 -2.92 24.40
CA GLY A 44 17.05 -3.67 25.22
C GLY A 44 16.38 -4.73 26.10
N VAL A 45 15.15 -5.17 25.76
CA VAL A 45 14.41 -6.16 26.55
C VAL A 45 14.24 -7.44 25.72
N THR A 46 14.87 -8.52 26.18
CA THR A 46 14.83 -9.82 25.51
C THR A 46 13.90 -10.77 26.26
N PRO A 47 12.92 -11.42 25.58
CA PRO A 47 12.08 -12.43 26.21
C PRO A 47 12.92 -13.65 26.62
N THR A 48 12.65 -14.24 27.78
CA THR A 48 13.33 -15.47 28.23
C THR A 48 12.32 -16.51 28.73
N THR A 49 12.67 -17.78 28.57
CA THR A 49 11.87 -18.91 29.10
C THR A 49 11.73 -18.89 30.63
N SER A 50 12.68 -18.27 31.33
CA SER A 50 12.60 -18.04 32.78
C SER A 50 11.56 -16.97 33.13
N ALA A 51 11.54 -15.84 32.42
CA ALA A 51 10.53 -14.79 32.62
C ALA A 51 9.13 -15.31 32.26
N LEU A 52 9.01 -16.03 31.15
CA LEU A 52 7.83 -16.79 30.74
C LEU A 52 7.31 -17.74 31.84
N SER A 53 8.19 -18.54 32.44
CA SER A 53 7.81 -19.48 33.50
C SER A 53 7.40 -18.76 34.79
N SER A 54 8.15 -17.72 35.17
CA SER A 54 7.85 -16.85 36.31
C SER A 54 6.44 -16.31 36.21
N ILE A 55 6.09 -15.71 35.07
CA ILE A 55 4.80 -15.05 34.94
C ILE A 55 3.63 -16.00 34.70
N ASN A 56 3.83 -17.15 34.03
CA ASN A 56 2.85 -18.24 34.05
C ASN A 56 2.51 -18.65 35.50
N SER A 57 3.50 -18.76 36.38
CA SER A 57 3.27 -19.13 37.78
C SER A 57 2.60 -18.02 38.61
N LYS A 58 2.85 -16.74 38.30
CA LYS A 58 2.14 -15.59 38.90
C LYS A 58 0.67 -15.52 38.50
N LEU A 59 0.36 -15.86 37.24
CA LEU A 59 -0.98 -15.70 36.67
C LEU A 59 -1.85 -16.96 36.83
N GLY A 60 -1.26 -18.15 37.00
CA GLY A 60 -2.02 -19.39 37.20
C GLY A 60 -2.87 -19.81 35.99
N VAL A 61 -2.54 -19.33 34.78
CA VAL A 61 -3.30 -19.64 33.56
C VAL A 61 -2.76 -20.92 32.93
N THR A 62 -3.67 -21.80 32.51
CA THR A 62 -3.35 -22.99 31.71
C THR A 62 -3.68 -22.75 30.24
N TYR A 63 -2.82 -23.21 29.33
CA TYR A 63 -2.97 -23.02 27.89
C TYR A 63 -3.28 -24.33 27.17
N SER A 64 -4.18 -24.25 26.19
CA SER A 64 -4.53 -25.37 25.32
C SER A 64 -4.71 -24.94 23.86
N THR A 65 -4.87 -25.90 22.96
CA THR A 65 -4.87 -25.67 21.52
C THR A 65 -6.23 -26.04 20.92
N LEU A 66 -6.86 -25.10 20.21
CA LEU A 66 -8.07 -25.31 19.44
C LEU A 66 -7.73 -25.85 18.03
N PRO A 67 -8.69 -26.41 17.28
CA PRO A 67 -8.44 -26.80 15.89
C PRO A 67 -7.96 -25.63 15.04
N ALA A 68 -6.90 -25.83 14.25
CA ALA A 68 -6.34 -24.80 13.36
C ALA A 68 -7.36 -24.23 12.36
N SER A 69 -8.42 -24.98 12.05
CA SER A 69 -9.55 -24.57 11.21
C SER A 69 -10.49 -23.57 11.87
N ALA A 70 -10.48 -23.38 13.20
CA ALA A 70 -11.42 -22.52 13.89
C ALA A 70 -11.16 -21.03 13.60
N THR A 71 -12.19 -20.28 13.22
CA THR A 71 -12.08 -18.88 12.73
C THR A 71 -12.88 -17.89 13.58
N GLY A 72 -12.46 -16.63 13.61
CA GLY A 72 -13.15 -15.57 14.36
C GLY A 72 -13.33 -15.93 15.84
N ALA A 73 -14.54 -15.72 16.38
CA ALA A 73 -14.91 -16.07 17.76
C ALA A 73 -14.56 -17.52 18.16
N ALA A 74 -14.56 -18.48 17.23
CA ALA A 74 -14.19 -19.86 17.53
C ALA A 74 -12.67 -20.08 17.66
N SER A 75 -11.84 -19.08 17.36
CA SER A 75 -10.37 -19.17 17.40
C SER A 75 -9.75 -18.83 18.76
N LEU A 76 -10.58 -18.39 19.70
CA LEU A 76 -10.24 -18.07 21.09
C LEU A 76 -11.31 -18.70 21.98
N SER A 77 -10.90 -19.32 23.09
CA SER A 77 -11.83 -19.81 24.12
C SER A 77 -11.23 -19.59 25.50
N GLU A 78 -12.03 -19.05 26.41
CA GLU A 78 -11.63 -18.75 27.78
C GLU A 78 -12.57 -19.45 28.76
N SER A 79 -12.04 -20.03 29.83
CA SER A 79 -12.86 -20.67 30.86
C SER A 79 -12.27 -20.57 32.26
N GLY A 80 -13.16 -20.65 33.26
CA GLY A 80 -12.83 -20.48 34.66
C GLY A 80 -12.51 -19.02 35.01
N SER A 81 -12.26 -18.74 36.28
CA SER A 81 -12.04 -17.37 36.74
C SER A 81 -11.24 -17.37 38.03
N GLN A 82 -10.22 -16.51 38.11
CA GLN A 82 -9.39 -16.32 39.29
C GLN A 82 -9.02 -14.85 39.46
N GLN A 83 -8.92 -14.40 40.72
CA GLN A 83 -8.39 -13.07 41.03
C GLN A 83 -6.86 -13.10 41.05
N ILE A 84 -6.26 -12.05 40.52
CA ILE A 84 -4.82 -11.81 40.53
C ILE A 84 -4.52 -10.42 41.14
N SER A 85 -3.38 -10.33 41.81
CA SER A 85 -2.72 -9.07 42.17
C SER A 85 -1.22 -9.32 42.08
N VAL A 86 -0.60 -8.82 41.02
CA VAL A 86 0.75 -9.22 40.59
C VAL A 86 1.58 -8.02 40.14
N GLU A 87 2.88 -8.09 40.36
CA GLU A 87 3.87 -7.17 39.79
C GLU A 87 4.67 -7.89 38.70
N LEU A 88 4.83 -7.24 37.55
CA LEU A 88 5.42 -7.82 36.35
C LEU A 88 6.63 -6.98 35.88
N THR A 89 7.74 -7.63 35.54
CA THR A 89 8.92 -6.95 34.97
C THR A 89 8.82 -6.73 33.47
N SER A 90 9.73 -5.95 32.89
CA SER A 90 9.81 -5.72 31.44
C SER A 90 10.02 -7.02 30.66
N GLU A 91 10.93 -7.87 31.14
CA GLU A 91 11.24 -9.18 30.57
C GLU A 91 10.06 -10.13 30.70
N GLU A 92 9.33 -10.07 31.81
CA GLU A 92 8.09 -10.79 31.97
C GLU A 92 7.05 -10.30 30.98
N VAL A 93 6.74 -8.99 30.87
CA VAL A 93 5.76 -8.41 29.91
C VAL A 93 6.19 -8.52 28.44
N THR A 94 7.47 -8.76 28.17
CA THR A 94 8.00 -9.03 26.82
C THR A 94 7.96 -10.51 26.47
N ALA A 95 8.43 -11.36 27.40
CA ALA A 95 8.19 -12.80 27.36
C ALA A 95 6.70 -13.10 27.53
N LEU A 96 5.87 -12.13 27.92
CA LEU A 96 4.43 -12.14 27.80
C LEU A 96 4.07 -12.10 26.33
N ILE A 97 4.03 -10.97 25.66
CA ILE A 97 3.21 -10.83 24.43
C ILE A 97 3.51 -11.84 23.28
N ASN A 98 4.69 -12.46 23.22
CA ASN A 98 5.20 -13.18 22.05
C ASN A 98 4.68 -14.63 21.73
N ASP A 99 4.16 -15.49 22.65
CA ASP A 99 3.39 -16.76 22.32
C ASP A 99 1.89 -16.60 22.30
N HIS A 100 1.32 -15.51 22.78
CA HIS A 100 0.00 -15.15 22.30
C HIS A 100 0.17 -14.81 20.82
N ALA A 101 1.29 -14.15 20.44
CA ALA A 101 1.69 -13.96 19.05
C ALA A 101 2.01 -15.25 18.26
N SER A 102 2.58 -16.32 18.86
CA SER A 102 2.90 -17.57 18.13
C SER A 102 1.90 -18.72 18.31
N LYS A 103 1.10 -18.78 19.39
CA LYS A 103 0.03 -19.79 19.59
C LYS A 103 -1.30 -19.37 18.98
N TRP A 104 -1.51 -18.09 18.65
CA TRP A 104 -2.78 -17.64 18.09
C TRP A 104 -2.63 -16.98 16.72
N LYS A 105 -3.23 -17.61 15.71
CA LYS A 105 -3.11 -17.20 14.29
C LYS A 105 -3.58 -15.78 13.96
N TYR A 106 -4.42 -15.18 14.81
CA TYR A 106 -4.92 -13.83 14.61
C TYR A 106 -4.30 -12.80 15.55
N TYR A 107 -3.29 -13.15 16.34
CA TYR A 107 -2.69 -12.19 17.24
C TYR A 107 -2.06 -11.02 16.45
N PRO A 108 -2.43 -9.75 16.75
CA PRO A 108 -2.29 -8.64 15.81
C PRO A 108 -0.92 -7.97 15.85
N ILE A 109 0.02 -8.46 16.64
CA ILE A 109 1.37 -7.91 16.78
C ILE A 109 2.40 -9.05 16.93
N GLU A 110 3.63 -8.85 16.47
CA GLU A 110 4.75 -9.79 16.70
C GLU A 110 6.06 -9.04 16.96
N GLU A 111 7.12 -9.77 17.32
CA GLU A 111 8.44 -9.22 17.67
C GLU A 111 8.38 -8.12 18.75
N VAL A 112 7.56 -8.33 19.77
CA VAL A 112 7.24 -7.29 20.76
C VAL A 112 8.34 -7.17 21.80
N GLN A 113 8.71 -5.93 22.14
CA GLN A 113 9.43 -5.56 23.35
C GLN A 113 8.59 -4.57 24.17
N VAL A 114 8.54 -4.77 25.48
CA VAL A 114 7.92 -3.85 26.44
C VAL A 114 8.93 -3.52 27.54
N LYS A 115 9.15 -2.23 27.76
CA LYS A 115 10.06 -1.71 28.77
C LYS A 115 9.31 -0.79 29.72
N ILE A 116 9.24 -1.18 30.98
CA ILE A 116 8.66 -0.37 32.04
C ILE A 116 9.82 0.38 32.71
N ASN A 117 9.81 1.70 32.62
CA ASN A 117 10.89 2.54 33.12
C ASN A 117 10.69 2.89 34.62
N PRO A 118 11.77 3.22 35.36
CA PRO A 118 11.68 3.67 36.75
C PRO A 118 10.91 4.97 36.96
N ASP A 119 10.70 5.76 35.90
CA ASP A 119 9.92 7.02 35.89
C ASP A 119 8.41 6.80 35.68
N ASN A 120 7.95 5.55 35.76
CA ASN A 120 6.58 5.09 35.50
C ASN A 120 6.10 5.28 34.05
N THR A 121 7.00 5.58 33.10
CA THR A 121 6.67 5.47 31.68
C THR A 121 6.78 4.03 31.20
N VAL A 122 5.96 3.67 30.21
CA VAL A 122 6.06 2.40 29.47
C VAL A 122 6.46 2.71 28.05
N GLU A 123 7.46 1.99 27.56
CA GLU A 123 7.84 1.93 26.15
C GLU A 123 7.44 0.57 25.58
N LEU A 124 6.84 0.57 24.40
CA LEU A 124 6.46 -0.62 23.66
C LEU A 124 6.96 -0.50 22.22
N SER A 125 7.48 -1.58 21.65
CA SER A 125 7.73 -1.69 20.22
C SER A 125 7.39 -3.08 19.70
N GLY A 126 7.04 -3.21 18.42
CA GLY A 126 6.74 -4.48 17.77
C GLY A 126 6.38 -4.27 16.29
N VAL A 127 5.94 -5.32 15.61
CA VAL A 127 5.43 -5.29 14.22
C VAL A 127 3.91 -5.50 14.23
N LEU A 128 3.14 -4.54 13.72
CA LEU A 128 1.68 -4.66 13.61
C LEU A 128 1.31 -5.56 12.42
N ARG A 129 0.54 -6.63 12.69
CA ARG A 129 0.05 -7.60 11.71
C ARG A 129 -1.32 -7.22 11.18
N VAL A 130 -1.31 -6.31 10.20
CA VAL A 130 -2.53 -5.80 9.54
C VAL A 130 -3.32 -6.94 8.86
N ASP A 131 -2.61 -7.95 8.36
CA ASP A 131 -3.18 -9.17 7.76
C ASP A 131 -3.99 -10.03 8.75
N ARG A 132 -3.68 -9.96 10.05
CA ARG A 132 -4.35 -10.73 11.11
C ARG A 132 -5.55 -10.00 11.73
N TRP A 133 -5.61 -8.68 11.57
CA TRP A 133 -6.57 -7.79 12.23
C TRP A 133 -8.04 -8.23 12.14
N SER A 134 -8.51 -8.64 10.95
CA SER A 134 -9.94 -8.97 10.80
C SER A 134 -10.33 -10.13 11.70
N GLY A 135 -9.53 -11.20 11.71
CA GLY A 135 -9.77 -12.37 12.54
C GLY A 135 -9.57 -12.10 14.03
N TYR A 136 -8.71 -11.14 14.40
CA TYR A 136 -8.58 -10.66 15.78
C TYR A 136 -9.88 -10.01 16.23
N ALA A 137 -10.37 -9.03 15.47
CA ALA A 137 -11.61 -8.31 15.75
C ALA A 137 -12.83 -9.24 15.79
N ASP A 138 -12.91 -10.24 14.89
CA ASP A 138 -13.93 -11.29 14.95
C ASP A 138 -13.83 -12.17 16.22
N ALA A 139 -12.61 -12.42 16.71
CA ALA A 139 -12.37 -13.31 17.85
C ALA A 139 -12.65 -12.66 19.21
N ILE A 140 -12.32 -11.37 19.34
CA ILE A 140 -12.63 -10.59 20.55
C ILE A 140 -14.08 -10.08 20.58
N GLY A 141 -14.91 -10.43 19.58
CA GLY A 141 -16.30 -9.98 19.52
C GLY A 141 -16.48 -8.48 19.27
N LEU A 142 -15.51 -7.81 18.63
CA LEU A 142 -15.56 -6.37 18.39
C LEU A 142 -16.76 -5.99 17.51
N GLU A 143 -17.55 -4.99 17.94
CA GLU A 143 -18.76 -4.60 17.23
C GLU A 143 -18.51 -4.18 15.77
N GLU A 144 -19.42 -4.55 14.87
CA GLU A 144 -19.29 -4.22 13.44
C GLU A 144 -19.28 -2.71 13.18
N GLY A 145 -19.88 -1.90 14.06
CA GLY A 145 -19.73 -0.44 14.05
C GLY A 145 -18.26 -0.02 14.12
N THR A 146 -17.56 -0.41 15.18
CA THR A 146 -16.12 -0.15 15.37
C THR A 146 -15.27 -0.78 14.26
N ARG A 147 -15.58 -2.01 13.85
CA ARG A 147 -14.87 -2.67 12.74
C ARG A 147 -15.03 -1.93 11.42
N SER A 148 -16.22 -1.41 11.11
CA SER A 148 -16.50 -0.68 9.87
C SER A 148 -15.80 0.68 9.80
N GLN A 149 -15.54 1.33 10.94
CA GLN A 149 -14.73 2.54 11.01
C GLN A 149 -13.24 2.26 10.72
N ILE A 150 -12.76 1.07 11.10
CA ILE A 150 -11.35 0.66 10.97
C ILE A 150 -11.05 0.03 9.60
N ARG A 151 -12.00 -0.74 9.04
CA ARG A 151 -11.82 -1.55 7.82
C ARG A 151 -11.34 -0.76 6.58
N PRO A 152 -11.82 0.47 6.28
CA PRO A 152 -11.33 1.25 5.14
C PRO A 152 -9.83 1.54 5.23
N TYR A 153 -9.30 1.67 6.44
CA TYR A 153 -7.93 2.08 6.68
C TYR A 153 -6.93 0.93 6.53
N LEU A 154 -7.31 -0.28 6.96
CA LEU A 154 -6.54 -1.52 6.70
C LEU A 154 -6.15 -1.68 5.23
N GLY A 155 -7.08 -1.37 4.31
CA GLY A 155 -6.89 -1.53 2.87
C GLY A 155 -5.78 -0.65 2.28
N TYR A 156 -5.42 0.46 2.94
CA TYR A 156 -4.30 1.30 2.55
C TYR A 156 -2.95 0.86 3.14
N VAL A 157 -2.96 0.02 4.18
CA VAL A 157 -1.76 -0.44 4.89
C VAL A 157 -1.45 -1.88 4.46
N GLN A 158 -0.86 -2.03 3.27
CA GLN A 158 -0.50 -3.33 2.71
C GLN A 158 0.80 -3.92 3.30
N THR A 159 1.48 -3.17 4.16
CA THR A 159 2.67 -3.59 4.90
C THR A 159 2.33 -3.87 6.35
N ASN A 160 3.18 -4.63 7.04
CA ASN A 160 3.11 -4.81 8.49
C ASN A 160 4.12 -3.84 9.14
N PRO A 161 3.70 -2.64 9.60
CA PRO A 161 4.64 -1.62 10.05
C PRO A 161 5.21 -1.95 11.43
N ALA A 162 6.48 -1.61 11.63
CA ALA A 162 7.00 -1.42 12.99
C ALA A 162 6.22 -0.31 13.69
N VAL A 163 5.98 -0.49 14.99
CA VAL A 163 5.36 0.52 15.86
C VAL A 163 6.25 0.76 17.06
N TYR A 164 6.24 1.97 17.59
CA TYR A 164 6.77 2.27 18.91
C TYR A 164 5.87 3.27 19.62
N LEU A 165 5.65 3.05 20.91
CA LEU A 165 4.84 3.89 21.79
C LEU A 165 5.66 4.15 23.05
N LYS A 166 5.67 5.40 23.52
CA LYS A 166 6.12 5.77 24.86
C LYS A 166 5.06 6.63 25.51
N GLY A 167 4.70 6.32 26.75
CA GLY A 167 3.73 7.11 27.49
C GLY A 167 3.60 6.68 28.95
N THR A 168 2.60 7.21 29.62
CA THR A 168 2.11 6.63 30.87
C THR A 168 0.79 5.90 30.61
N ILE A 169 0.55 4.84 31.39
CA ILE A 169 -0.71 4.11 31.38
C ILE A 169 -1.16 3.93 32.83
N SER A 170 -2.42 4.28 33.10
CA SER A 170 -3.10 3.89 34.33
C SER A 170 -4.53 3.46 34.04
N LEU A 171 -5.00 2.48 34.80
CA LEU A 171 -6.37 1.97 34.79
C LEU A 171 -6.81 1.85 36.24
N GLY A 172 -7.97 2.44 36.54
CA GLY A 172 -8.60 2.45 37.86
C GLY A 172 -10.10 2.75 37.73
N GLY A 173 -10.76 2.08 36.79
CA GLY A 173 -12.12 2.38 36.32
C GLY A 173 -12.13 2.60 34.81
N TYR A 174 -11.72 3.78 34.35
CA TYR A 174 -11.46 4.06 32.93
C TYR A 174 -9.93 4.11 32.69
N PRO A 175 -9.41 3.60 31.57
CA PRO A 175 -8.00 3.77 31.23
C PRO A 175 -7.68 5.24 30.98
N GLN A 176 -6.47 5.65 31.34
CA GLN A 176 -5.89 6.95 31.07
C GLN A 176 -4.52 6.74 30.42
N ILE A 177 -4.34 7.27 29.20
CA ILE A 177 -3.15 7.04 28.38
C ILE A 177 -2.61 8.39 27.88
N ASP A 178 -1.43 8.78 28.36
CA ASP A 178 -0.72 9.97 27.89
C ASP A 178 0.51 9.56 27.07
N LEU A 179 0.49 9.84 25.75
CA LEU A 179 1.55 9.48 24.83
C LEU A 179 2.61 10.58 24.74
N GLN A 180 3.83 10.26 25.14
CA GLN A 180 4.99 11.15 25.07
C GLN A 180 5.76 11.02 23.75
N ASN A 181 5.69 9.84 23.12
CA ASN A 181 6.25 9.60 21.79
C ASN A 181 5.46 8.46 21.11
N THR A 182 5.22 8.58 19.81
CA THR A 182 4.67 7.48 19.00
C THR A 182 5.38 7.47 17.66
N GLN A 183 5.79 6.28 17.19
CA GLN A 183 6.42 6.09 15.90
C GLN A 183 5.72 4.99 15.10
N ILE A 184 5.67 5.18 13.78
CA ILE A 184 5.17 4.20 12.80
C ILE A 184 6.23 4.04 11.72
N GLY A 185 6.81 2.84 11.58
CA GLY A 185 8.03 2.64 10.81
C GLY A 185 9.17 3.50 11.37
N LYS A 186 9.61 4.50 10.61
CA LYS A 186 10.60 5.53 11.03
C LYS A 186 10.02 6.94 11.13
N PHE A 187 8.68 7.08 11.20
CA PHE A 187 8.01 8.37 11.33
C PHE A 187 7.57 8.63 12.77
N ASP A 188 8.08 9.70 13.39
CA ASP A 188 7.55 10.25 14.64
C ASP A 188 6.20 10.94 14.41
N LEU A 189 5.19 10.60 15.23
CA LEU A 189 3.97 11.38 15.37
C LEU A 189 4.22 12.59 16.29
N PRO A 190 3.78 13.80 15.93
CA PRO A 190 3.65 14.90 16.88
C PRO A 190 2.78 14.47 18.07
N VAL A 191 3.20 14.82 19.30
CA VAL A 191 2.50 14.44 20.54
C VAL A 191 1.03 14.84 20.51
N ASP A 192 0.71 16.06 20.07
CA ASP A 192 -0.68 16.55 19.96
C ASP A 192 -1.51 15.69 18.99
N GLN A 193 -0.90 15.22 17.89
CA GLN A 193 -1.58 14.31 16.97
C GLN A 193 -1.76 12.92 17.58
N ALA A 194 -0.78 12.40 18.33
CA ALA A 194 -0.89 11.11 19.00
C ALA A 194 -1.97 11.14 20.10
N ASN A 195 -1.95 12.18 20.95
CA ASN A 195 -2.90 12.38 22.04
C ASN A 195 -4.32 12.71 21.55
N ALA A 196 -4.50 13.25 20.34
CA ALA A 196 -5.82 13.34 19.71
C ALA A 196 -6.51 11.96 19.51
N TYR A 197 -5.75 10.86 19.57
CA TYR A 197 -6.28 9.49 19.55
C TYR A 197 -6.16 8.76 20.90
N ALA A 198 -5.71 9.42 21.97
CA ALA A 198 -5.64 8.83 23.32
C ALA A 198 -7.01 8.27 23.74
N GLY A 199 -8.10 9.04 23.58
CA GLY A 199 -9.46 8.57 23.90
C GLY A 199 -9.91 7.32 23.14
N VAL A 200 -9.35 7.04 21.95
CA VAL A 200 -9.61 5.79 21.21
C VAL A 200 -8.78 4.63 21.75
N LEU A 201 -7.53 4.89 22.18
CA LEU A 201 -6.73 3.91 22.93
C LEU A 201 -7.40 3.58 24.27
N GLU A 202 -7.94 4.57 24.97
CA GLU A 202 -8.63 4.41 26.25
C GLU A 202 -9.94 3.64 26.09
N TYR A 203 -10.77 3.97 25.09
CA TYR A 203 -11.98 3.21 24.79
C TYR A 203 -11.67 1.73 24.48
N PHE A 204 -10.67 1.46 23.63
CA PHE A 204 -10.29 0.08 23.33
C PHE A 204 -9.65 -0.65 24.52
N ALA A 205 -8.81 0.04 25.30
CA ALA A 205 -8.25 -0.52 26.53
C ALA A 205 -9.33 -0.84 27.56
N TYR A 206 -10.41 -0.07 27.60
CA TYR A 206 -11.58 -0.32 28.44
C TYR A 206 -12.34 -1.56 27.97
N ASP A 207 -12.62 -1.69 26.67
CA ASP A 207 -13.25 -2.89 26.12
C ASP A 207 -12.41 -4.13 26.45
N VAL A 208 -11.11 -4.12 26.13
CA VAL A 208 -10.21 -5.26 26.41
C VAL A 208 -10.09 -5.58 27.89
N SER A 209 -10.08 -4.58 28.78
CA SER A 209 -10.05 -4.83 30.22
C SER A 209 -11.34 -5.42 30.78
N HIS A 210 -12.40 -5.52 29.97
CA HIS A 210 -13.71 -6.09 30.32
C HIS A 210 -14.18 -7.21 29.36
N LEU A 211 -13.32 -7.68 28.45
CA LEU A 211 -13.66 -8.74 27.51
C LEU A 211 -13.85 -10.10 28.21
N TYR A 212 -14.96 -10.77 27.90
CA TYR A 212 -15.28 -12.14 28.32
C TYR A 212 -15.11 -12.40 29.82
N GLN A 213 -13.97 -12.97 30.23
CA GLN A 213 -13.66 -13.38 31.60
C GLN A 213 -12.48 -12.60 32.21
N VAL A 214 -11.98 -11.59 31.49
CA VAL A 214 -10.98 -10.62 31.96
C VAL A 214 -11.69 -9.38 32.51
N GLN A 215 -11.36 -9.02 33.75
CA GLN A 215 -11.82 -7.80 34.42
C GLN A 215 -10.65 -7.16 35.17
N ILE A 216 -9.88 -6.30 34.50
CA ILE A 216 -8.74 -5.62 35.14
C ILE A 216 -9.25 -4.41 35.91
N SER A 217 -9.25 -4.49 37.24
CA SER A 217 -9.69 -3.39 38.11
C SER A 217 -8.62 -2.31 38.28
N GLN A 218 -7.34 -2.68 38.22
CA GLN A 218 -6.22 -1.76 38.33
C GLN A 218 -5.03 -2.19 37.48
N MET A 219 -4.46 -1.27 36.70
CA MET A 219 -3.17 -1.46 36.02
C MET A 219 -2.38 -0.16 35.98
N TYR A 220 -1.10 -0.18 36.35
CA TYR A 220 -0.24 1.00 36.26
C TYR A 220 1.25 0.62 36.33
N ALA A 221 2.11 1.46 35.74
CA ALA A 221 3.55 1.36 35.92
C ALA A 221 3.99 2.01 37.23
N SER A 222 4.86 1.34 37.98
CA SER A 222 5.42 1.79 39.26
C SER A 222 6.82 1.24 39.44
N GLY A 223 7.84 2.11 39.52
CA GLY A 223 9.20 1.73 39.90
C GLY A 223 9.86 0.69 38.98
N GLY A 224 9.58 0.75 37.67
CA GLY A 224 10.09 -0.23 36.70
C GLY A 224 9.32 -1.54 36.62
N ARG A 225 8.13 -1.61 37.24
CA ARG A 225 7.22 -2.78 37.22
C ARG A 225 5.82 -2.38 36.80
N LEU A 226 5.11 -3.30 36.14
CA LEU A 226 3.69 -3.16 35.84
C LEU A 226 2.90 -3.86 36.94
N VAL A 227 2.13 -3.10 37.71
CA VAL A 227 1.21 -3.63 38.72
C VAL A 227 -0.12 -3.94 38.03
N VAL A 228 -0.66 -5.14 38.24
CA VAL A 228 -1.93 -5.60 37.66
C VAL A 228 -2.77 -6.27 38.73
N THR A 229 -3.98 -5.75 38.95
CA THR A 229 -5.01 -6.34 39.82
C THR A 229 -6.29 -6.53 39.04
N GLY A 230 -6.94 -7.67 39.20
CA GLY A 230 -8.19 -7.97 38.52
C GLY A 230 -8.58 -9.43 38.56
N THR A 231 -9.47 -9.81 37.65
CA THR A 231 -9.93 -11.18 37.43
C THR A 231 -9.50 -11.61 36.02
N ILE A 232 -9.01 -12.84 35.87
CA ILE A 232 -8.62 -13.44 34.58
C ILE A 232 -9.13 -14.90 34.50
N PRO A 233 -9.22 -15.50 33.29
CA PRO A 233 -9.55 -16.92 33.15
C PRO A 233 -8.49 -17.84 33.77
N THR A 234 -8.87 -19.08 34.09
CA THR A 234 -7.92 -20.12 34.53
C THR A 234 -7.44 -21.00 33.37
N GLN A 235 -8.19 -21.04 32.26
CA GLN A 235 -7.80 -21.73 31.03
C GLN A 235 -8.06 -20.85 29.81
N VAL A 236 -7.09 -20.80 28.90
CA VAL A 236 -7.20 -20.13 27.60
C VAL A 236 -6.82 -21.11 26.50
N ALA A 237 -7.57 -21.12 25.41
CA ALA A 237 -7.34 -21.96 24.25
C ALA A 237 -7.28 -21.11 22.97
N PHE A 238 -6.27 -21.36 22.13
CA PHE A 238 -6.05 -20.62 20.89
C PHE A 238 -6.07 -21.53 19.67
N ALA A 239 -6.62 -21.06 18.55
CA ALA A 239 -6.39 -21.70 17.26
C ALA A 239 -4.97 -21.36 16.77
N PRO A 240 -4.10 -22.37 16.57
CA PRO A 240 -2.71 -22.16 16.18
C PRO A 240 -2.64 -21.51 14.79
N PRO A 241 -1.55 -20.78 14.48
CA PRO A 241 -1.17 -20.48 13.11
C PRO A 241 -1.37 -21.73 12.26
N VAL A 242 -2.01 -21.58 11.11
CA VAL A 242 -1.98 -22.66 10.11
C VAL A 242 -0.52 -22.74 9.69
N GLU A 243 0.21 -23.74 10.20
CA GLU A 243 1.46 -24.15 9.61
C GLU A 243 1.19 -24.30 8.12
N GLN A 244 1.82 -23.45 7.31
CA GLN A 244 1.82 -23.65 5.88
C GLN A 244 2.49 -24.99 5.67
N GLN A 245 1.67 -26.02 5.39
CA GLN A 245 2.12 -27.33 4.92
C GLN A 245 2.82 -27.11 3.59
N THR A 246 4.06 -26.66 3.69
CA THR A 246 4.99 -26.55 2.58
C THR A 246 5.14 -27.98 2.07
N PRO A 247 4.76 -28.28 0.82
CA PRO A 247 4.76 -29.65 0.33
C PRO A 247 6.17 -30.23 0.50
N VAL A 248 6.25 -31.29 1.31
CA VAL A 248 7.53 -31.82 1.82
C VAL A 248 8.41 -32.26 0.66
N ARG A 249 9.46 -31.49 0.40
CA ARG A 249 10.63 -31.96 -0.35
C ARG A 249 11.63 -32.50 0.66
N GLN A 250 11.84 -33.81 0.66
CA GLN A 250 12.76 -34.47 1.59
C GLN A 250 14.22 -34.07 1.32
N THR A 251 14.84 -33.40 2.30
CA THR A 251 16.29 -33.46 2.57
C THR A 251 16.49 -33.32 4.08
N GLU A 252 17.25 -34.23 4.68
CA GLU A 252 17.51 -34.31 6.12
C GLU A 252 18.45 -33.18 6.60
N PHE A 253 18.15 -32.50 7.73
CA PHE A 253 19.10 -32.23 8.84
C PHE A 253 18.46 -31.47 10.05
N TRP A 254 18.39 -32.13 11.22
CA TRP A 254 18.45 -31.69 12.64
C TRP A 254 17.88 -30.31 13.15
N ALA A 255 17.14 -30.33 14.29
CA ALA A 255 16.54 -29.19 15.05
C ALA A 255 16.65 -29.43 16.59
N PRO A 256 16.47 -28.44 17.53
CA PRO A 256 15.15 -27.85 17.98
C PRO A 256 15.19 -26.32 18.36
N SER A 257 14.10 -25.50 18.27
CA SER A 257 12.91 -25.26 19.17
C SER A 257 13.22 -24.51 20.51
N THR A 258 12.41 -23.64 21.16
CA THR A 258 10.93 -23.37 21.25
C THR A 258 10.59 -21.98 21.91
N GLU A 259 9.38 -21.44 21.64
CA GLU A 259 8.37 -20.73 22.53
C GLU A 259 8.78 -19.69 23.63
N ASN A 260 8.60 -18.36 23.48
CA ASN A 260 7.42 -17.46 23.60
C ASN A 260 6.32 -17.59 24.79
N ALA A 261 5.53 -16.51 25.11
CA ALA A 261 4.28 -16.09 25.95
C ALA A 261 3.68 -16.38 27.37
N VAL A 262 3.17 -15.24 27.95
CA VAL A 262 1.73 -14.92 28.31
C VAL A 262 1.13 -13.55 27.69
N GLN A 263 0.54 -12.55 28.42
CA GLN A 263 -0.41 -11.46 28.00
C GLN A 263 0.08 -10.00 27.64
N ALA A 264 -0.70 -9.31 26.78
CA ALA A 264 -1.16 -7.88 26.78
C ALA A 264 -0.32 -6.65 27.25
N PHE A 265 -0.10 -5.69 26.33
CA PHE A 265 -0.95 -4.48 26.18
C PHE A 265 -0.76 -3.75 24.82
N SER A 266 -1.72 -2.89 24.46
CA SER A 266 -1.76 -1.96 23.30
C SER A 266 -2.19 -2.50 21.91
N LEU A 267 -2.72 -1.55 21.11
CA LEU A 267 -2.93 -1.51 19.64
C LEU A 267 -4.27 -1.97 19.04
N VAL A 268 -5.13 -0.97 18.84
CA VAL A 268 -6.12 -0.89 17.74
C VAL A 268 -6.08 0.46 17.05
N THR A 269 -5.83 1.50 17.83
CA THR A 269 -5.86 2.89 17.38
C THR A 269 -4.89 3.17 16.24
N LEU A 270 -3.83 2.37 16.06
CA LEU A 270 -2.90 2.57 14.94
C LEU A 270 -3.53 2.34 13.57
N VAL A 271 -4.60 1.57 13.42
CA VAL A 271 -5.24 1.41 12.11
C VAL A 271 -6.09 2.64 11.76
N TYR A 272 -6.81 3.21 12.73
CA TYR A 272 -7.56 4.46 12.56
C TYR A 272 -6.61 5.68 12.47
N VAL A 273 -5.50 5.65 13.21
CA VAL A 273 -4.38 6.60 13.08
C VAL A 273 -3.77 6.45 11.70
N VAL A 274 -3.15 5.33 11.30
CA VAL A 274 -2.52 5.19 9.96
C VAL A 274 -3.47 5.56 8.84
N GLY A 275 -4.76 5.26 8.99
CA GLY A 275 -5.83 5.72 8.11
C GLY A 275 -5.92 7.23 7.93
N ASN A 276 -6.04 7.97 9.03
CA ASN A 276 -6.10 9.43 9.04
C ASN A 276 -4.72 10.10 8.98
N PHE A 277 -3.64 9.38 9.25
CA PHE A 277 -2.22 9.75 9.16
C PHE A 277 -1.74 9.62 7.71
N LEU A 278 -2.25 8.69 6.90
CA LEU A 278 -2.05 8.76 5.46
C LEU A 278 -2.68 10.04 4.88
N ARG A 279 -3.83 10.50 5.41
CA ARG A 279 -4.34 11.84 5.05
C ARG A 279 -3.51 12.98 5.66
N ALA A 280 -3.24 12.95 6.97
CA ALA A 280 -2.64 14.04 7.71
C ALA A 280 -1.12 14.18 7.49
N GLN A 281 -0.37 13.09 7.29
CA GLN A 281 1.02 13.18 6.85
C GLN A 281 1.13 13.47 5.36
N LEU A 282 0.19 13.12 4.48
CA LEU A 282 0.37 13.54 3.09
C LEU A 282 0.10 15.07 2.94
N SER A 283 -0.68 15.67 3.85
CA SER A 283 -0.69 17.13 4.06
C SER A 283 0.52 17.66 4.87
N THR A 284 0.96 17.02 5.97
CA THR A 284 2.05 17.55 6.82
C THR A 284 3.46 17.24 6.28
N VAL A 285 3.65 16.22 5.44
CA VAL A 285 4.79 16.09 4.53
C VAL A 285 4.68 17.15 3.44
N GLY A 286 3.47 17.49 2.99
CA GLY A 286 3.20 18.69 2.20
C GLY A 286 3.68 19.98 2.86
N GLU A 287 3.45 20.16 4.16
CA GLU A 287 3.86 21.33 4.95
C GLU A 287 5.34 21.32 5.36
N LYS A 288 5.91 20.16 5.74
CA LYS A 288 7.32 20.05 6.16
C LYS A 288 8.30 19.96 4.98
N LEU A 289 7.88 19.36 3.86
CA LEU A 289 8.53 19.60 2.57
C LEU A 289 7.98 20.88 1.88
N GLY A 290 7.12 21.63 2.56
CA GLY A 290 6.58 22.94 2.18
C GLY A 290 7.67 23.92 1.75
N GLY A 291 8.78 23.92 2.47
CA GLY A 291 9.97 24.75 2.19
C GLY A 291 11.10 24.05 1.42
N LEU A 292 11.00 22.77 1.07
CA LEU A 292 12.09 21.99 0.45
C LEU A 292 11.73 21.37 -0.92
N LEU A 293 10.45 21.12 -1.19
CA LEU A 293 9.96 20.69 -2.48
C LEU A 293 9.19 21.83 -3.17
N PRO A 294 9.30 21.99 -4.50
CA PRO A 294 8.44 22.90 -5.25
C PRO A 294 6.96 22.56 -5.02
N SER A 295 6.10 23.58 -4.93
CA SER A 295 4.66 23.43 -4.68
C SER A 295 3.94 22.48 -5.67
N GLY A 296 4.46 22.34 -6.89
CA GLY A 296 3.98 21.36 -7.86
C GLY A 296 4.14 19.89 -7.42
N VAL A 297 5.10 19.56 -6.56
CA VAL A 297 5.32 18.19 -6.05
C VAL A 297 4.36 17.85 -4.92
N GLN A 298 4.02 18.82 -4.06
CA GLN A 298 3.03 18.65 -2.99
C GLN A 298 1.64 18.43 -3.58
N MET A 299 1.25 19.30 -4.51
CA MET A 299 0.04 19.17 -5.31
C MET A 299 0.02 17.86 -6.12
N TRP A 300 1.18 17.35 -6.55
CA TRP A 300 1.29 16.03 -7.19
C TRP A 300 1.02 14.87 -6.22
N ILE A 301 1.51 14.90 -4.98
CA ILE A 301 1.25 13.87 -3.96
C ILE A 301 -0.25 13.77 -3.66
N GLU A 302 -0.90 14.90 -3.37
CA GLU A 302 -2.34 14.96 -3.09
C GLU A 302 -3.17 14.43 -4.27
N ASN A 303 -2.83 14.85 -5.49
CA ASN A 303 -3.44 14.32 -6.71
C ASN A 303 -3.12 12.83 -6.94
N TYR A 304 -1.94 12.32 -6.56
CA TYR A 304 -1.59 10.90 -6.69
C TYR A 304 -2.49 10.03 -5.81
N ILE A 305 -2.74 10.44 -4.57
CA ILE A 305 -3.62 9.73 -3.63
C ILE A 305 -5.08 9.81 -4.12
N GLY A 306 -5.55 11.01 -4.48
CA GLY A 306 -6.90 11.22 -4.99
C GLY A 306 -7.19 10.50 -6.31
N SER A 307 -6.21 10.44 -7.23
CA SER A 307 -6.38 9.84 -8.57
C SER A 307 -6.18 8.31 -8.64
N LYS A 308 -5.93 7.65 -7.50
CA LYS A 308 -6.21 6.21 -7.34
C LYS A 308 -7.71 5.90 -7.27
N GLY A 309 -8.53 6.90 -6.95
CA GLY A 309 -9.97 6.86 -7.21
C GLY A 309 -10.28 7.00 -8.71
N GLU A 310 -11.46 6.54 -9.09
CA GLU A 310 -12.02 6.80 -10.42
C GLU A 310 -12.22 8.32 -10.58
N ILE A 311 -11.77 8.91 -11.69
CA ILE A 311 -11.98 10.36 -11.91
C ILE A 311 -13.42 10.53 -12.39
N THR A 312 -14.33 10.70 -11.43
CA THR A 312 -15.73 11.01 -11.70
C THR A 312 -15.84 12.41 -12.29
N ILE A 313 -16.42 12.49 -13.49
CA ILE A 313 -16.76 13.75 -14.16
C ILE A 313 -18.27 13.91 -14.15
N GLN A 314 -18.75 15.14 -13.97
CA GLN A 314 -20.19 15.43 -14.00
C GLN A 314 -20.76 15.20 -15.41
N ALA A 315 -22.06 14.92 -15.50
CA ALA A 315 -22.75 14.75 -16.77
C ALA A 315 -22.73 16.04 -17.58
N GLY A 316 -21.95 16.08 -18.67
CA GLY A 316 -21.94 17.20 -19.60
C GLY A 316 -23.10 17.14 -20.60
N LEU A 317 -23.93 18.18 -20.64
CA LEU A 317 -24.86 18.44 -21.75
C LEU A 317 -24.09 19.12 -22.90
N GLY A 318 -23.33 18.33 -23.66
CA GLY A 318 -22.44 18.82 -24.72
C GLY A 318 -22.53 18.02 -26.03
N SER A 319 -22.09 18.64 -27.14
CA SER A 319 -21.95 17.95 -28.42
C SER A 319 -20.83 16.91 -28.36
N ALA A 320 -21.08 15.72 -28.93
CA ALA A 320 -20.10 14.64 -28.98
C ALA A 320 -18.75 15.06 -29.58
N PHE A 321 -18.78 15.93 -30.59
CA PHE A 321 -17.60 16.41 -31.33
C PHE A 321 -16.85 17.57 -30.64
N LYS A 322 -17.41 18.20 -29.61
CA LYS A 322 -16.82 19.39 -29.00
C LYS A 322 -15.80 19.01 -27.94
N LEU A 323 -14.53 19.32 -28.18
CA LEU A 323 -13.49 19.25 -27.16
C LEU A 323 -13.72 20.31 -26.08
N THR A 324 -13.56 19.93 -24.81
CA THR A 324 -13.54 20.91 -23.71
C THR A 324 -12.20 21.64 -23.64
N LYS A 325 -12.15 22.78 -22.93
CA LYS A 325 -10.88 23.49 -22.68
C LYS A 325 -9.88 22.62 -21.91
N ILE A 326 -10.37 21.77 -21.00
CA ILE A 326 -9.54 20.84 -20.20
C ILE A 326 -8.95 19.76 -21.11
N GLU A 327 -9.74 19.21 -22.03
CA GLU A 327 -9.24 18.22 -23.00
C GLU A 327 -8.16 18.80 -23.91
N LEU A 328 -8.33 20.02 -24.43
CA LEU A 328 -7.31 20.68 -25.26
C LEU A 328 -5.98 20.85 -24.51
N ILE A 329 -6.03 21.25 -23.23
CA ILE A 329 -4.84 21.37 -22.37
C ILE A 329 -4.22 19.99 -22.11
N ALA A 330 -5.04 18.98 -21.82
CA ALA A 330 -4.58 17.61 -21.58
C ALA A 330 -3.92 17.00 -22.83
N TYR A 331 -4.48 17.21 -24.03
CA TYR A 331 -3.85 16.78 -25.28
C TYR A 331 -2.52 17.51 -25.51
N ALA A 332 -2.46 18.83 -25.31
CA ALA A 332 -1.21 19.58 -25.48
C ALA A 332 -0.08 19.06 -24.56
N ILE A 333 -0.39 18.81 -23.28
CA ILE A 333 0.55 18.26 -22.30
C ILE A 333 0.94 16.82 -22.67
N ALA A 334 -0.03 15.94 -22.96
CA ALA A 334 0.24 14.54 -23.28
C ALA A 334 1.09 14.39 -24.56
N LEU A 335 0.73 15.10 -25.64
CA LEU A 335 1.48 15.09 -26.91
C LEU A 335 2.90 15.62 -26.73
N THR A 336 3.09 16.71 -25.98
CA THR A 336 4.43 17.24 -25.66
C THR A 336 5.25 16.21 -24.89
N THR A 337 4.64 15.55 -23.90
CA THR A 337 5.31 14.56 -23.05
C THR A 337 5.72 13.32 -23.83
N LEU A 338 4.79 12.75 -24.63
CA LEU A 338 5.07 11.64 -25.55
C LEU A 338 6.22 12.02 -26.51
N THR A 339 6.14 13.20 -27.12
CA THR A 339 7.14 13.67 -28.09
C THR A 339 8.54 13.76 -27.48
N VAL A 340 8.68 14.41 -26.33
CA VAL A 340 9.99 14.56 -25.67
C VAL A 340 10.52 13.22 -25.15
N ALA A 341 9.66 12.38 -24.57
CA ALA A 341 10.03 11.07 -24.04
C ALA A 341 10.51 10.12 -25.13
N PHE A 342 9.74 9.98 -26.21
CA PHE A 342 10.12 9.10 -27.32
C PHE A 342 11.34 9.64 -28.08
N ALA A 343 11.46 10.95 -28.29
CA ALA A 343 12.63 11.55 -28.93
C ALA A 343 13.92 11.37 -28.10
N TYR A 344 13.82 11.43 -26.77
CA TYR A 344 14.93 11.16 -25.86
C TYR A 344 15.33 9.68 -25.83
N SER A 345 14.36 8.75 -25.84
CA SER A 345 14.66 7.32 -25.86
C SER A 345 15.28 6.87 -27.19
N SER A 346 14.76 7.34 -28.33
CA SER A 346 15.20 6.90 -29.66
C SER A 346 16.55 7.50 -30.09
N ALA A 347 16.93 8.67 -29.57
CA ALA A 347 18.15 9.35 -29.97
C ALA A 347 19.36 8.98 -29.10
N ALA A 348 20.53 8.84 -29.74
CA ALA A 348 21.83 8.79 -29.08
C ALA A 348 22.40 10.21 -28.84
N THR A 349 22.08 11.18 -29.70
CA THR A 349 22.53 12.57 -29.58
C THR A 349 21.39 13.60 -29.60
N LEU A 350 21.67 14.81 -29.09
CA LEU A 350 20.71 15.93 -29.13
C LEU A 350 20.33 16.33 -30.56
N SER A 351 21.24 16.16 -31.54
CA SER A 351 20.95 16.46 -32.94
C SER A 351 19.93 15.48 -33.52
N GLU A 352 20.10 14.19 -33.29
CA GLU A 352 19.12 13.16 -33.65
C GLU A 352 17.78 13.40 -32.97
N MET A 353 17.78 13.77 -31.67
CA MET A 353 16.56 14.09 -30.93
C MET A 353 15.77 15.22 -31.60
N LEU A 354 16.44 16.31 -31.98
CA LEU A 354 15.79 17.45 -32.66
C LEU A 354 15.26 17.08 -34.04
N VAL A 355 15.94 16.20 -34.78
CA VAL A 355 15.49 15.67 -36.07
C VAL A 355 14.29 14.72 -35.92
N ALA A 356 14.23 13.95 -34.82
CA ALA A 356 13.14 13.01 -34.55
C ALA A 356 11.84 13.67 -34.07
N ILE A 357 11.91 14.85 -33.42
CA ILE A 357 10.75 15.54 -32.84
C ILE A 357 9.55 15.69 -33.81
N PRO A 358 9.69 16.16 -35.07
CA PRO A 358 8.55 16.31 -35.97
C PRO A 358 7.86 14.99 -36.33
N VAL A 359 8.65 13.93 -36.54
CA VAL A 359 8.16 12.57 -36.81
C VAL A 359 7.39 12.05 -35.59
N ILE A 360 7.99 12.13 -34.41
CA ILE A 360 7.41 11.61 -33.17
C ILE A 360 6.17 12.41 -32.77
N LEU A 361 6.14 13.73 -33.01
CA LEU A 361 4.96 14.56 -32.79
C LEU A 361 3.81 14.16 -33.72
N GLY A 362 4.08 13.98 -35.02
CA GLY A 362 3.08 13.50 -35.99
C GLY A 362 2.52 12.12 -35.60
N THR A 363 3.41 11.19 -35.23
CA THR A 363 3.05 9.87 -34.71
C THR A 363 2.24 9.96 -33.41
N SER A 364 2.61 10.85 -32.47
CA SER A 364 1.87 11.08 -31.22
C SER A 364 0.46 11.62 -31.49
N ILE A 365 0.29 12.51 -32.47
CA ILE A 365 -1.03 13.03 -32.86
C ILE A 365 -1.90 11.91 -33.45
N LEU A 366 -1.34 11.05 -34.31
CA LEU A 366 -2.06 9.91 -34.88
C LEU A 366 -2.42 8.85 -33.83
N ILE A 367 -1.51 8.50 -32.91
CA ILE A 367 -1.77 7.45 -31.92
C ILE A 367 -2.63 7.98 -30.77
N GLU A 368 -2.29 9.13 -30.19
CA GLU A 368 -2.89 9.56 -28.93
C GLU A 368 -4.08 10.51 -29.14
N PHE A 369 -3.97 11.53 -30.01
CA PHE A 369 -5.09 12.44 -30.25
C PHE A 369 -6.21 11.74 -31.02
N LEU A 370 -5.91 11.09 -32.15
CA LEU A 370 -6.96 10.48 -32.99
C LEU A 370 -7.66 9.30 -32.29
N LYS A 371 -6.92 8.42 -31.59
CA LYS A 371 -7.51 7.33 -30.77
C LYS A 371 -8.55 7.88 -29.79
N ASN A 372 -8.11 8.76 -28.89
CA ASN A 372 -8.94 9.21 -27.78
C ASN A 372 -10.06 10.15 -28.26
N TYR A 373 -9.84 10.93 -29.32
CA TYR A 373 -10.90 11.72 -29.94
C TYR A 373 -12.01 10.83 -30.53
N LEU A 374 -11.66 9.81 -31.33
CA LEU A 374 -12.65 8.90 -31.91
C LEU A 374 -13.42 8.13 -30.84
N LEU A 375 -12.73 7.64 -29.79
CA LEU A 375 -13.37 6.97 -28.66
C LEU A 375 -14.29 7.91 -27.86
N ASN A 376 -13.90 9.16 -27.63
CA ASN A 376 -14.74 10.14 -26.93
C ASN A 376 -15.97 10.53 -27.76
N VAL A 377 -15.82 10.76 -29.06
CA VAL A 377 -16.95 11.02 -29.98
C VAL A 377 -17.91 9.84 -29.99
N PHE A 378 -17.40 8.61 -30.13
CA PHE A 378 -18.21 7.39 -30.09
C PHE A 378 -18.95 7.24 -28.75
N SER A 379 -18.24 7.36 -27.62
CA SER A 379 -18.80 7.28 -26.27
C SER A 379 -19.93 8.28 -26.05
N ARG A 380 -19.69 9.55 -26.37
CA ARG A 380 -20.66 10.63 -26.22
C ARG A 380 -21.86 10.44 -27.14
N SER A 381 -21.67 9.86 -28.33
CA SER A 381 -22.78 9.48 -29.24
C SER A 381 -23.67 8.36 -28.67
N LYS A 382 -23.16 7.60 -27.69
CA LYS A 382 -23.87 6.56 -26.93
C LYS A 382 -24.33 7.01 -25.54
N GLY A 383 -24.30 8.32 -25.25
CA GLY A 383 -24.74 8.90 -23.98
C GLY A 383 -23.74 8.77 -22.82
N ALA A 384 -22.63 8.06 -22.99
CA ALA A 384 -21.56 8.00 -22.00
C ALA A 384 -20.64 9.21 -22.14
N TRP A 385 -20.78 10.21 -21.25
CA TRP A 385 -19.93 11.40 -21.25
C TRP A 385 -18.51 11.03 -20.82
N THR A 386 -17.52 11.36 -21.66
CA THR A 386 -16.10 11.17 -21.36
C THR A 386 -15.29 12.43 -21.60
N GLU A 387 -14.19 12.56 -20.85
CA GLU A 387 -13.23 13.65 -20.99
C GLU A 387 -11.80 13.12 -20.92
N TYR A 388 -11.00 13.47 -21.91
CA TYR A 388 -9.56 13.23 -21.88
C TYR A 388 -8.87 14.13 -20.82
N ARG A 389 -8.15 13.52 -19.88
CA ARG A 389 -7.51 14.21 -18.73
C ARG A 389 -6.09 13.72 -18.50
N ILE A 390 -5.26 14.56 -17.87
CA ILE A 390 -3.93 14.16 -17.41
C ILE A 390 -4.06 13.21 -16.23
N TRP A 391 -3.25 12.15 -16.23
CA TRP A 391 -3.18 11.18 -15.16
C TRP A 391 -1.80 11.24 -14.52
N PHE A 392 -1.65 12.05 -13.48
CA PHE A 392 -0.37 12.35 -12.84
C PHE A 392 0.46 11.12 -12.41
N PRO A 393 -0.12 10.01 -11.88
CA PRO A 393 0.61 8.77 -11.66
C PRO A 393 1.19 8.18 -12.96
N GLY A 394 0.39 8.09 -14.01
CA GLY A 394 0.82 7.58 -15.32
C GLY A 394 1.87 8.47 -15.99
N PHE A 395 1.69 9.78 -15.91
CA PHE A 395 2.67 10.78 -16.35
C PHE A 395 4.02 10.59 -15.66
N LEU A 396 4.03 10.40 -14.33
CA LEU A 396 5.30 10.19 -13.62
C LEU A 396 5.92 8.83 -13.97
N MET A 397 5.13 7.75 -14.02
CA MET A 397 5.63 6.43 -14.43
C MET A 397 6.22 6.48 -15.85
N PHE A 398 5.56 7.19 -16.77
CA PHE A 398 6.01 7.41 -18.14
C PHE A 398 7.28 8.25 -18.22
N ALA A 399 7.38 9.33 -17.43
CA ALA A 399 8.59 10.14 -17.36
C ALA A 399 9.78 9.35 -16.77
N VAL A 400 9.57 8.61 -15.68
CA VAL A 400 10.62 7.77 -15.08
C VAL A 400 11.08 6.70 -16.07
N SER A 401 10.16 5.98 -16.70
CA SER A 401 10.50 4.91 -17.65
C SER A 401 11.21 5.43 -18.91
N ALA A 402 10.77 6.57 -19.45
CA ALA A 402 11.41 7.23 -20.56
C ALA A 402 12.82 7.77 -20.21
N PHE A 403 12.97 8.52 -19.12
CA PHE A 403 14.21 9.24 -18.84
C PHE A 403 15.27 8.39 -18.13
N VAL A 404 14.86 7.44 -17.27
CA VAL A 404 15.77 6.56 -16.52
C VAL A 404 16.08 5.28 -17.30
N PHE A 405 15.07 4.62 -17.88
CA PHE A 405 15.25 3.33 -18.54
C PHE A 405 15.33 3.41 -20.08
N LYS A 406 15.19 4.60 -20.68
CA LYS A 406 15.06 4.80 -22.14
C LYS A 406 13.93 3.99 -22.79
N THR A 407 12.91 3.63 -22.00
CA THR A 407 11.78 2.79 -22.44
C THR A 407 10.49 3.48 -22.02
N PRO A 408 9.92 4.39 -22.83
CA PRO A 408 8.72 5.15 -22.46
C PRO A 408 7.52 4.22 -22.34
N PHE A 409 7.16 3.91 -21.10
CA PHE A 409 6.17 2.90 -20.72
C PHE A 409 5.25 3.47 -19.64
N SER A 410 3.94 3.22 -19.76
CA SER A 410 2.82 3.98 -19.17
C SER A 410 2.20 5.02 -20.11
N SER A 411 1.17 5.74 -19.65
CA SER A 411 0.49 6.80 -20.38
C SER A 411 0.43 8.08 -19.52
N PRO A 412 0.73 9.27 -20.07
CA PRO A 412 0.61 10.54 -19.35
C PRO A 412 -0.85 10.99 -19.11
N SER A 413 -1.81 10.28 -19.68
CA SER A 413 -3.22 10.65 -19.80
C SER A 413 -4.13 9.47 -19.46
N LYS A 414 -5.40 9.77 -19.16
CA LYS A 414 -6.48 8.80 -19.24
C LYS A 414 -7.79 9.46 -19.67
N THR A 415 -8.67 8.68 -20.29
CA THR A 415 -10.05 9.09 -20.54
C THR A 415 -10.88 8.86 -19.29
N ALA A 416 -11.26 9.94 -18.61
CA ALA A 416 -12.22 9.91 -17.51
C ALA A 416 -13.63 9.70 -18.07
N LYS A 417 -14.47 8.98 -17.31
CA LYS A 417 -15.83 8.59 -17.70
C LYS A 417 -16.80 9.09 -16.63
N ASN A 418 -17.92 9.68 -17.03
CA ASN A 418 -19.10 9.67 -16.18
C ASN A 418 -19.74 8.28 -16.27
N ALA A 419 -20.43 7.85 -15.20
CA ALA A 419 -21.01 6.52 -15.05
C ALA A 419 -21.53 5.92 -16.37
N CYS A 420 -20.92 4.81 -16.80
CA CYS A 420 -21.38 4.09 -17.98
C CYS A 420 -22.82 3.57 -17.77
N PRO A 421 -23.69 3.62 -18.79
CA PRO A 421 -24.94 2.87 -18.76
C PRO A 421 -24.65 1.37 -18.58
N GLU A 422 -25.06 0.82 -17.44
CA GLU A 422 -24.84 -0.59 -17.07
C GLU A 422 -25.53 -1.56 -18.05
N ALA A 423 -26.64 -1.13 -18.66
CA ALA A 423 -27.48 -1.93 -19.55
C ALA A 423 -26.79 -2.42 -20.85
N ASP A 424 -25.81 -1.68 -21.37
CA ASP A 424 -25.32 -1.86 -22.76
C ASP A 424 -23.86 -2.36 -22.87
N ASN A 425 -23.17 -2.67 -21.76
CA ASN A 425 -21.76 -3.10 -21.73
C ASN A 425 -20.75 -2.11 -22.40
N ILE A 426 -21.14 -0.85 -22.58
CA ILE A 426 -20.40 0.15 -23.39
C ILE A 426 -18.97 0.36 -22.86
N CYS A 427 -18.77 0.40 -21.53
CA CYS A 427 -17.46 0.53 -20.89
C CYS A 427 -16.44 -0.51 -21.41
N GLY A 428 -16.82 -1.78 -21.41
CA GLY A 428 -15.95 -2.89 -21.82
C GLY A 428 -15.66 -2.90 -23.32
N LEU A 429 -16.69 -2.61 -24.14
CA LEU A 429 -16.53 -2.47 -25.59
C LEU A 429 -15.56 -1.32 -25.93
N MET A 430 -15.72 -0.15 -25.30
CA MET A 430 -14.81 0.98 -25.49
C MET A 430 -13.38 0.66 -25.05
N ALA A 431 -13.22 -0.03 -23.93
CA ALA A 431 -11.91 -0.40 -23.42
C ALA A 431 -11.19 -1.37 -24.38
N VAL A 432 -11.89 -2.39 -24.91
CA VAL A 432 -11.35 -3.24 -25.98
C VAL A 432 -11.05 -2.44 -27.26
N SER A 433 -11.97 -1.58 -27.69
CA SER A 433 -11.76 -0.72 -28.87
C SER A 433 -10.52 0.16 -28.73
N SER A 434 -10.17 0.61 -27.52
CA SER A 434 -8.96 1.40 -27.29
C SER A 434 -7.69 0.61 -27.62
N VAL A 435 -7.55 -0.62 -27.10
CA VAL A 435 -6.40 -1.49 -27.35
C VAL A 435 -6.35 -1.92 -28.82
N VAL A 436 -7.49 -2.32 -29.40
CA VAL A 436 -7.57 -2.77 -30.80
C VAL A 436 -7.24 -1.65 -31.78
N LEU A 437 -7.70 -0.41 -31.53
CA LEU A 437 -7.40 0.73 -32.41
C LEU A 437 -5.91 1.09 -32.40
N VAL A 438 -5.24 0.98 -31.24
CA VAL A 438 -3.77 1.15 -31.16
C VAL A 438 -3.04 0.05 -31.93
N LEU A 439 -3.49 -1.21 -31.83
CA LEU A 439 -2.90 -2.32 -32.59
C LEU A 439 -3.09 -2.16 -34.11
N LEU A 440 -4.22 -1.61 -34.56
CA LEU A 440 -4.45 -1.28 -35.97
C LEU A 440 -3.50 -0.18 -36.46
N PHE A 441 -3.26 0.87 -35.67
CA PHE A 441 -2.21 1.85 -35.98
C PHE A 441 -0.82 1.22 -35.99
N GLY A 442 -0.52 0.31 -35.06
CA GLY A 442 0.74 -0.45 -35.02
C GLY A 442 0.96 -1.27 -36.30
N ALA A 443 -0.07 -1.97 -36.79
CA ALA A 443 -0.02 -2.68 -38.07
C ALA A 443 0.24 -1.74 -39.26
N GLY A 444 -0.35 -0.52 -39.23
CA GLY A 444 -0.07 0.53 -40.21
C GLY A 444 1.40 1.00 -40.18
N PHE A 445 1.96 1.24 -38.99
CA PHE A 445 3.37 1.62 -38.84
C PHE A 445 4.33 0.49 -39.22
N TYR A 446 4.00 -0.77 -38.90
CA TYR A 446 4.73 -1.94 -39.39
C TYR A 446 4.76 -1.99 -40.93
N TYR A 447 3.61 -1.80 -41.59
CA TYR A 447 3.55 -1.71 -43.05
C TYR A 447 4.43 -0.56 -43.60
N VAL A 448 4.38 0.63 -42.99
CA VAL A 448 5.26 1.75 -43.37
C VAL A 448 6.74 1.40 -43.24
N SER A 449 7.12 0.64 -42.20
CA SER A 449 8.50 0.13 -42.03
C SER A 449 8.90 -0.82 -43.17
N THR A 450 8.02 -1.76 -43.57
CA THR A 450 8.32 -2.69 -44.69
C THR A 450 8.43 -2.00 -46.05
N GLN A 451 7.88 -0.79 -46.22
CA GLN A 451 8.07 0.03 -47.42
C GLN A 451 9.40 0.83 -47.42
N GLY A 452 10.31 0.56 -46.48
CA GLY A 452 11.62 1.22 -46.39
C GLY A 452 11.63 2.55 -45.63
N ILE A 453 10.51 2.96 -45.03
CA ILE A 453 10.42 4.15 -44.18
C ILE A 453 10.61 3.71 -42.72
N SER A 454 11.80 3.17 -42.43
CA SER A 454 12.14 2.46 -41.19
C SER A 454 11.91 3.30 -39.94
N ASP A 455 12.29 4.57 -39.96
CA ASP A 455 12.36 5.38 -38.73
C ASP A 455 10.95 5.70 -38.22
N ILE A 456 10.07 6.16 -39.12
CA ILE A 456 8.66 6.43 -38.81
C ILE A 456 7.95 5.14 -38.44
N GLY A 457 8.18 4.06 -39.19
CA GLY A 457 7.53 2.77 -38.99
C GLY A 457 7.92 2.11 -37.67
N ASN A 458 9.21 2.05 -37.33
CA ASN A 458 9.70 1.38 -36.12
C ASN A 458 9.35 2.16 -34.85
N ILE A 459 9.46 3.49 -34.88
CA ILE A 459 9.05 4.35 -33.77
C ILE A 459 7.54 4.24 -33.53
N GLY A 460 6.72 4.40 -34.57
CA GLY A 460 5.27 4.34 -34.44
C GLY A 460 4.76 2.95 -34.02
N LEU A 461 5.38 1.88 -34.52
CA LEU A 461 5.11 0.52 -34.08
C LEU A 461 5.42 0.34 -32.59
N GLY A 462 6.59 0.82 -32.12
CA GLY A 462 6.96 0.76 -30.71
C GLY A 462 6.01 1.53 -29.80
N MET A 463 5.65 2.75 -30.18
CA MET A 463 4.66 3.57 -29.47
C MET A 463 3.31 2.84 -29.36
N CYS A 464 2.84 2.24 -30.45
CA CYS A 464 1.60 1.47 -30.46
C CYS A 464 1.68 0.21 -29.58
N LEU A 465 2.74 -0.59 -29.69
CA LEU A 465 2.86 -1.84 -28.95
C LEU A 465 2.98 -1.59 -27.44
N LEU A 466 3.81 -0.64 -27.01
CA LEU A 466 3.96 -0.28 -25.61
C LEU A 466 2.66 0.27 -25.02
N ALA A 467 1.95 1.14 -25.75
CA ALA A 467 0.66 1.68 -25.32
C ALA A 467 -0.43 0.59 -25.24
N ALA A 468 -0.54 -0.29 -26.24
CA ALA A 468 -1.53 -1.38 -26.25
C ALA A 468 -1.30 -2.40 -25.13
N PHE A 469 -0.04 -2.73 -24.83
CA PHE A 469 0.30 -3.61 -23.71
C PHE A 469 0.02 -2.95 -22.36
N PHE A 470 0.37 -1.67 -22.19
CA PHE A 470 0.06 -0.92 -20.98
C PHE A 470 -1.46 -0.77 -20.76
N ASP A 471 -2.22 -0.40 -21.80
CA ASP A 471 -3.68 -0.29 -21.73
C ASP A 471 -4.36 -1.65 -21.45
N SER A 472 -3.67 -2.80 -21.63
CA SER A 472 -4.23 -4.15 -21.41
C SER A 472 -4.12 -4.68 -19.97
N PHE A 473 -3.40 -4.03 -19.05
CA PHE A 473 -3.28 -4.54 -17.68
C PHE A 473 -4.61 -4.50 -16.90
N PRO A 474 -5.00 -5.59 -16.19
CA PRO A 474 -6.26 -5.67 -15.44
C PRO A 474 -6.20 -4.95 -14.07
N ILE A 475 -5.68 -3.72 -14.06
CA ILE A 475 -5.38 -2.93 -12.85
C ILE A 475 -6.06 -1.56 -12.97
N PRO A 476 -6.85 -1.10 -11.99
CA PRO A 476 -7.40 0.26 -12.02
C PRO A 476 -6.28 1.32 -12.06
N PRO A 477 -6.44 2.43 -12.82
CA PRO A 477 -7.60 2.84 -13.61
C PRO A 477 -7.42 2.58 -15.13
N LEU A 478 -6.77 1.47 -15.50
CA LEU A 478 -6.43 1.17 -16.90
C LEU A 478 -7.58 0.46 -17.63
N ASN A 479 -7.64 0.62 -18.96
CA ASN A 479 -8.66 0.00 -19.80
C ASN A 479 -8.76 -1.52 -19.59
N GLY A 480 -7.65 -2.21 -19.37
CA GLY A 480 -7.61 -3.65 -19.09
C GLY A 480 -8.43 -4.09 -17.87
N LYS A 481 -8.67 -3.22 -16.89
CA LYS A 481 -9.59 -3.48 -15.77
C LYS A 481 -11.05 -3.52 -16.25
N ASP A 482 -11.47 -2.54 -17.04
CA ASP A 482 -12.82 -2.51 -17.64
C ASP A 482 -13.04 -3.71 -18.57
N ILE A 483 -12.00 -4.11 -19.33
CA ILE A 483 -12.04 -5.33 -20.17
C ILE A 483 -12.14 -6.57 -19.28
N TRP A 484 -11.43 -6.64 -18.16
CA TRP A 484 -11.47 -7.78 -17.22
C TRP A 484 -12.84 -7.95 -16.59
N ASP A 485 -13.45 -6.85 -16.15
CA ASP A 485 -14.78 -6.85 -15.53
C ASP A 485 -15.87 -7.25 -16.55
N TRP A 486 -15.76 -6.76 -17.79
CA TRP A 486 -16.67 -7.13 -18.89
C TRP A 486 -16.47 -8.58 -19.36
N ASN A 487 -15.22 -8.97 -19.65
CA ASN A 487 -14.88 -10.28 -20.19
C ASN A 487 -13.41 -10.66 -19.89
N LYS A 488 -13.22 -11.40 -18.79
CA LYS A 488 -11.91 -11.95 -18.37
C LYS A 488 -11.15 -12.68 -19.47
N LYS A 489 -11.83 -13.42 -20.35
CA LYS A 489 -11.16 -14.14 -21.47
C LYS A 489 -10.61 -13.16 -22.50
N ALA A 490 -11.36 -12.11 -22.83
CA ALA A 490 -10.90 -11.05 -23.73
C ALA A 490 -9.72 -10.27 -23.12
N SER A 491 -9.78 -9.96 -21.83
CA SER A 491 -8.69 -9.30 -21.09
C SER A 491 -7.40 -10.12 -21.12
N ILE A 492 -7.44 -11.41 -20.75
CA ILE A 492 -6.28 -12.29 -20.80
C ILE A 492 -5.75 -12.44 -22.23
N LEU A 493 -6.62 -12.63 -23.22
CA LEU A 493 -6.22 -12.80 -24.62
C LEU A 493 -5.53 -11.53 -25.17
N LEU A 494 -6.06 -10.34 -24.88
CA LEU A 494 -5.46 -9.07 -25.28
C LEU A 494 -4.13 -8.81 -24.57
N LEU A 495 -4.03 -9.09 -23.26
CA LEU A 495 -2.79 -8.96 -22.51
C LEU A 495 -1.68 -9.90 -23.04
N VAL A 496 -2.01 -11.16 -23.32
CA VAL A 496 -1.06 -12.14 -23.88
C VAL A 496 -0.67 -11.76 -25.31
N ALA A 497 -1.62 -11.36 -26.16
CA ALA A 497 -1.35 -10.97 -27.53
C ALA A 497 -0.49 -9.69 -27.62
N THR A 498 -0.79 -8.67 -26.81
CA THR A 498 0.00 -7.44 -26.77
C THR A 498 1.39 -7.68 -26.18
N PHE A 499 1.52 -8.50 -25.12
CA PHE A 499 2.83 -8.90 -24.58
C PHE A 499 3.68 -9.66 -25.61
N ALA A 500 3.11 -10.66 -26.29
CA ALA A 500 3.80 -11.43 -27.32
C ALA A 500 4.23 -10.56 -28.51
N ALA A 501 3.38 -9.62 -28.95
CA ALA A 501 3.71 -8.68 -30.01
C ALA A 501 4.84 -7.71 -29.61
N ASN A 502 4.87 -7.22 -28.36
CA ASN A 502 5.98 -6.42 -27.84
C ASN A 502 7.28 -7.25 -27.80
N LEU A 503 7.23 -8.47 -27.27
CA LEU A 503 8.40 -9.34 -27.18
C LEU A 503 8.97 -9.66 -28.57
N TYR A 504 8.12 -9.97 -29.54
CA TYR A 504 8.51 -10.19 -30.93
C TYR A 504 9.16 -8.95 -31.56
N TRP A 505 8.59 -7.77 -31.37
CA TRP A 505 9.16 -6.51 -31.84
C TRP A 505 10.53 -6.21 -31.20
N LEU A 506 10.68 -6.46 -29.90
CA LEU A 506 11.98 -6.34 -29.20
C LEU A 506 13.02 -7.36 -29.67
N MET A 507 12.61 -8.50 -30.23
CA MET A 507 13.52 -9.50 -30.84
C MET A 507 13.90 -9.18 -32.29
N LEU A 508 13.25 -8.19 -32.92
CA LEU A 508 13.56 -7.72 -34.28
C LEU A 508 14.47 -6.48 -34.31
N MET A 509 14.80 -5.90 -33.15
CA MET A 509 15.80 -4.84 -32.99
C MET A 509 17.16 -5.39 -32.55
#